data_AF-A0A1R3WBY7-F1
#
_entry.id   AF-A0A1R3WBY7-F1
#
_cell.length_a   1.000
_cell.length_b   1.000
_cell.length_c   1.000
_cell.angle_alpha   90.00
_cell.angle_beta   90.00
_cell.angle_gamma   90.00
#
_symmetry.space_group_name_H-M   'P 1'
#
loop_
_entity.id
_entity.type
_entity.pdbx_description
1 polymer ?
#
loop_
_entity_poly.entity_id
_entity_poly.type
_entity_poly.pdbx_seq_one_letter_code
_entity_poly.pdbx_strand_id
1 'polypeptide(L)'
;MTRRTSTTGIVLLVALSLTGCSQIAAIAPVGGDRLAEVRFAGIDVLVDADIQILEAPVCTEAADATVTCAGSTVDGDTITVASPGSDPDTLTVTTGDTSVYEGSLHAALEKAMGG
;
A
#
# COMPACT_ATOMS: atom_id res chain seq x y z
N MET A 1 47.74 -7.75 -52.05
CA MET A 1 46.52 -8.42 -51.57
C MET A 1 46.94 -9.46 -50.53
N THR A 2 46.52 -9.53 -49.27
CA THR A 2 45.53 -8.80 -48.45
C THR A 2 45.79 -9.23 -46.98
N ARG A 3 45.73 -8.30 -46.02
CA ARG A 3 45.76 -8.58 -44.56
C ARG A 3 44.59 -9.47 -44.13
N ARG A 4 44.74 -10.26 -43.06
CA ARG A 4 43.66 -10.72 -42.15
C ARG A 4 44.28 -11.29 -40.86
N THR A 5 44.57 -10.46 -39.85
CA THR A 5 43.71 -10.10 -38.68
C THR A 5 43.43 -11.27 -37.74
N SER A 6 44.32 -11.45 -36.75
CA SER A 6 44.04 -12.18 -35.50
C SER A 6 43.27 -11.24 -34.57
N THR A 7 41.96 -11.43 -34.44
CA THR A 7 41.14 -10.63 -33.51
C THR A 7 39.87 -11.41 -33.16
N THR A 8 40.02 -12.59 -32.55
CA THR A 8 38.87 -13.42 -32.17
C THR A 8 39.15 -14.11 -30.85
N GLY A 9 39.31 -13.31 -29.79
CA GLY A 9 39.50 -13.85 -28.44
C GLY A 9 38.92 -12.98 -27.33
N ILE A 10 38.75 -11.67 -27.56
CA ILE A 10 38.39 -10.72 -26.50
C ILE A 10 36.88 -10.45 -26.42
N VAL A 11 36.10 -10.78 -27.46
CA VAL A 11 34.67 -10.42 -27.51
C VAL A 11 33.79 -11.28 -26.58
N LEU A 12 34.26 -12.46 -26.14
CA LEU A 12 33.42 -13.38 -25.37
C LEU A 12 33.28 -13.04 -23.88
N LEU A 13 34.15 -12.20 -23.31
CA LEU A 13 34.18 -11.91 -21.86
C LEU A 13 33.34 -10.71 -21.42
N VAL A 14 32.88 -9.86 -22.35
CA VAL A 14 32.09 -8.65 -22.01
C VAL A 14 30.58 -8.93 -22.01
N ALA A 15 30.14 -10.08 -22.52
CA ALA A 15 28.71 -10.44 -22.56
C ALA A 15 28.15 -10.96 -21.22
N LEU A 16 29.00 -11.32 -20.24
CA LEU A 16 28.56 -11.88 -18.95
C LEU A 16 28.37 -10.84 -17.82
N SER A 17 28.70 -9.57 -18.04
CA SER A 17 28.53 -8.51 -17.04
C SER A 17 27.17 -7.80 -17.11
N LEU A 18 26.24 -8.27 -17.94
CA LEU A 18 24.85 -7.78 -18.03
C LEU A 18 23.85 -8.57 -17.16
N THR A 19 24.29 -9.28 -16.12
CA THR A 19 23.38 -9.68 -15.03
C THR A 19 23.07 -8.44 -14.17
N GLY A 20 22.45 -7.45 -14.81
CA GLY A 20 21.87 -6.30 -14.13
C GLY A 20 20.78 -6.80 -13.20
N CYS A 21 21.03 -6.64 -11.91
CA CYS A 21 20.07 -6.47 -10.84
C CYS A 21 18.68 -7.08 -11.12
N SER A 22 18.52 -8.39 -10.94
CA SER A 22 17.21 -8.97 -10.61
C SER A 22 16.79 -8.54 -9.18
N GLN A 23 16.92 -7.24 -8.87
CA GLN A 23 16.52 -6.60 -7.60
C GLN A 23 15.05 -6.19 -7.64
N ILE A 24 14.20 -7.02 -8.26
CA ILE A 24 12.74 -6.85 -8.20
C ILE A 24 12.16 -8.20 -7.78
N ALA A 25 12.79 -8.83 -6.79
CA ALA A 25 12.11 -9.83 -5.98
C ALA A 25 11.25 -9.06 -4.98
N ALA A 26 10.07 -8.64 -5.47
CA ALA A 26 8.87 -8.32 -4.72
C ALA A 26 9.08 -7.47 -3.45
N ILE A 27 9.12 -6.15 -3.63
CA ILE A 27 8.41 -5.30 -2.67
C ILE A 27 6.96 -5.78 -2.77
N ALA A 28 6.42 -6.40 -1.73
CA ALA A 28 5.01 -6.75 -1.68
C ALA A 28 4.21 -5.48 -2.03
N PRO A 29 3.21 -5.54 -2.93
CA PRO A 29 2.46 -4.36 -3.30
C PRO A 29 1.87 -3.74 -2.04
N VAL A 30 2.40 -2.60 -1.59
CA VAL A 30 1.85 -1.87 -0.43
C VAL A 30 0.49 -1.23 -0.75
N GLY A 31 0.02 -1.34 -1.99
CA GLY A 31 -1.32 -0.92 -2.44
C GLY A 31 -1.94 -1.90 -3.43
N GLY A 32 -1.68 -3.21 -3.30
CA GLY A 32 -2.29 -4.22 -4.18
C GLY A 32 -3.05 -5.32 -3.43
N ASP A 33 -3.07 -5.27 -2.10
CA ASP A 33 -3.88 -6.12 -1.24
C ASP A 33 -4.97 -5.27 -0.59
N ARG A 34 -6.22 -5.75 -0.65
CA ARG A 34 -7.38 -4.95 -0.25
C ARG A 34 -7.39 -4.64 1.26
N LEU A 35 -6.86 -5.53 2.09
CA LEU A 35 -6.72 -5.25 3.52
C LEU A 35 -5.70 -4.12 3.74
N ALA A 36 -4.59 -4.18 3.02
CA ALA A 36 -3.56 -3.14 3.08
C ALA A 36 -4.10 -1.79 2.60
N GLU A 37 -4.82 -1.75 1.49
CA GLU A 37 -5.40 -0.53 0.92
C GLU A 37 -6.35 0.16 1.89
N VAL A 38 -7.33 -0.57 2.45
CA VAL A 38 -8.28 -0.04 3.44
C VAL A 38 -7.54 0.41 4.71
N ARG A 39 -6.52 -0.34 5.14
CA ARG A 39 -5.70 0.03 6.30
C ARG A 39 -4.98 1.36 6.09
N PHE A 40 -4.33 1.53 4.94
CA PHE A 40 -3.56 2.73 4.63
C PHE A 40 -4.49 3.93 4.49
N ALA A 41 -5.59 3.80 3.75
CA ALA A 41 -6.58 4.87 3.62
C ALA A 41 -7.14 5.31 4.99
N GLY A 42 -7.44 4.35 5.87
CA GLY A 42 -7.89 4.64 7.23
C GLY A 42 -6.84 5.36 8.07
N ILE A 43 -5.58 4.93 8.02
CA ILE A 43 -4.47 5.59 8.72
C ILE A 43 -4.25 7.00 8.17
N ASP A 44 -4.30 7.18 6.86
CA ASP A 44 -4.09 8.48 6.22
C ASP A 44 -5.17 9.49 6.63
N VAL A 45 -6.44 9.05 6.69
CA VAL A 45 -7.55 9.86 7.21
C VAL A 45 -7.30 10.27 8.66
N LEU A 46 -6.87 9.35 9.52
CA LEU A 46 -6.63 9.63 10.94
C LEU A 46 -5.47 10.62 11.11
N VAL A 47 -4.40 10.48 10.33
CA VAL A 47 -3.24 11.37 10.35
C VAL A 47 -3.60 12.76 9.83
N ASP A 48 -4.37 12.86 8.73
CA ASP A 48 -4.87 14.14 8.19
C ASP A 48 -5.79 14.86 9.19
N ALA A 49 -6.49 14.10 10.04
CA ALA A 49 -7.33 14.61 11.11
C ALA A 49 -6.57 14.92 12.43
N ASP A 50 -5.24 14.77 12.47
CA ASP A 50 -4.39 14.93 13.66
C ASP A 50 -4.76 13.99 14.83
N ILE A 51 -5.31 12.81 14.52
CA ILE A 51 -5.70 11.80 15.51
C ILE A 51 -4.49 10.89 15.80
N GLN A 52 -4.03 10.89 17.04
CA GLN A 52 -2.89 10.07 17.46
C GLN A 52 -3.29 8.61 17.70
N ILE A 53 -2.63 7.72 16.98
CA ILE A 53 -2.86 6.28 17.03
C ILE A 53 -1.94 5.64 18.09
N LEU A 54 -2.52 4.87 19.01
CA LEU A 54 -1.78 4.04 19.97
C LEU A 54 -1.53 2.64 19.41
N GLU A 55 -2.60 2.00 18.95
CA GLU A 55 -2.55 0.69 18.30
C GLU A 55 -3.01 0.85 16.85
N ALA A 56 -2.08 0.58 15.92
CA ALA A 56 -2.37 0.68 14.50
C ALA A 56 -3.53 -0.25 14.11
N PRO A 57 -4.48 0.20 13.27
CA PRO A 57 -5.59 -0.62 12.83
C PRO A 57 -5.11 -1.93 12.19
N VAL A 58 -5.69 -3.05 12.61
CA VAL A 58 -5.48 -4.38 12.02
C VAL A 58 -6.76 -4.81 11.31
N CYS A 59 -6.64 -5.16 10.04
CA CYS A 59 -7.78 -5.45 9.18
C CYS A 59 -8.06 -6.95 9.05
N THR A 60 -9.33 -7.29 8.93
CA THR A 60 -9.81 -8.62 8.55
C THR A 60 -10.82 -8.48 7.41
N GLU A 61 -10.94 -9.52 6.59
CA GLU A 61 -11.96 -9.61 5.55
C GLU A 61 -13.00 -10.67 5.94
N ALA A 62 -14.27 -10.28 5.91
CA ALA A 62 -15.39 -11.18 6.12
C ALA A 62 -15.75 -11.95 4.84
N ALA A 63 -16.62 -12.96 4.97
CA ALA A 63 -17.00 -13.83 3.85
C ALA A 63 -17.75 -13.10 2.71
N ASP A 64 -18.39 -11.97 3.02
CA ASP A 64 -19.04 -11.07 2.06
C ASP A 64 -18.06 -10.07 1.42
N ALA A 65 -16.76 -10.25 1.64
CA ALA A 65 -15.69 -9.32 1.28
C ALA A 65 -15.81 -7.96 2.00
N THR A 66 -16.48 -7.83 3.14
CA THR A 66 -16.35 -6.59 3.93
C THR A 66 -15.00 -6.56 4.63
N VAL A 67 -14.23 -5.48 4.46
CA VAL A 67 -13.00 -5.25 5.24
C VAL A 67 -13.32 -4.37 6.43
N THR A 68 -12.90 -4.81 7.60
CA THR A 68 -12.97 -4.02 8.82
C THR A 68 -11.62 -4.02 9.51
N CYS A 69 -11.15 -2.85 9.90
CA CYS A 69 -9.95 -2.66 10.69
C CYS A 69 -10.28 -2.07 12.06
N ALA A 70 -9.64 -2.59 13.10
CA ALA A 70 -9.81 -2.11 14.46
C ALA A 70 -8.45 -1.74 15.07
N GLY A 71 -8.43 -0.65 15.83
CA GLY A 71 -7.26 -0.16 16.58
C GLY A 71 -7.69 0.76 17.72
N SER A 72 -6.76 1.52 18.28
CA SER A 72 -7.06 2.46 19.37
C SER A 72 -6.25 3.76 19.26
N THR A 73 -6.85 4.87 19.71
CA THR A 73 -6.17 6.16 19.86
C THR A 73 -5.37 6.22 21.16
N VAL A 74 -4.47 7.20 21.29
CA VAL A 74 -3.75 7.47 22.55
C VAL A 74 -4.69 7.86 23.69
N ASP A 75 -5.84 8.46 23.36
CA ASP A 75 -6.87 8.85 24.33
C ASP A 75 -7.78 7.67 24.74
N GLY A 76 -7.60 6.50 24.12
CA GLY A 76 -8.31 5.27 24.45
C GLY A 76 -9.56 5.00 23.61
N ASP A 77 -9.87 5.86 22.63
CA ASP A 77 -11.01 5.65 21.73
C ASP A 77 -10.74 4.51 20.76
N THR A 78 -11.79 3.72 20.48
CA THR A 78 -11.70 2.67 19.46
C THR A 78 -11.69 3.27 18.08
N ILE A 79 -10.70 2.91 17.27
CA ILE A 79 -10.66 3.23 15.84
C ILE A 79 -11.38 2.11 15.09
N THR A 80 -12.33 2.47 14.23
CA THR A 80 -12.93 1.54 13.26
C THR A 80 -12.77 2.08 11.85
N VAL A 81 -12.23 1.27 10.96
CA VAL A 81 -12.16 1.54 9.52
C VAL A 81 -12.93 0.46 8.80
N ALA A 82 -13.83 0.80 7.89
CA ALA A 82 -14.63 -0.19 7.17
C ALA A 82 -14.74 0.15 5.69
N SER A 83 -14.69 -0.90 4.85
CA SER A 83 -15.03 -0.86 3.43
C SER A 83 -15.96 -2.05 3.11
N PRO A 84 -17.23 -1.79 2.80
CA PRO A 84 -18.20 -2.85 2.52
C PRO A 84 -17.80 -3.69 1.30
N GLY A 85 -18.05 -5.00 1.33
CA GLY A 85 -17.83 -5.83 0.15
C GLY A 85 -18.81 -5.56 -1.00
N SER A 86 -20.00 -5.04 -0.68
CA SER A 86 -21.00 -4.60 -1.66
C SER A 86 -20.64 -3.31 -2.37
N ASP A 87 -19.74 -2.51 -1.79
CA ASP A 87 -19.28 -1.23 -2.33
C ASP A 87 -17.83 -0.99 -1.89
N PRO A 88 -16.86 -1.67 -2.53
CA PRO A 88 -15.47 -1.70 -2.08
C PRO A 88 -14.75 -0.35 -2.25
N ASP A 89 -15.31 0.57 -3.03
CA ASP A 89 -14.75 1.91 -3.24
C ASP A 89 -15.17 2.90 -2.14
N THR A 90 -16.07 2.48 -1.23
CA THR A 90 -16.50 3.27 -0.07
C THR A 90 -15.66 2.95 1.16
N LEU A 91 -15.34 4.00 1.92
CA LEU A 91 -14.58 3.97 3.16
C LEU A 91 -15.33 4.75 4.25
N THR A 92 -15.42 4.16 5.43
CA THR A 92 -15.87 4.82 6.65
C THR A 92 -14.76 4.72 7.71
N VAL A 93 -14.47 5.82 8.39
CA VAL A 93 -13.52 5.88 9.51
C VAL A 93 -14.20 6.52 10.71
N THR A 94 -14.18 5.84 11.85
CA THR A 94 -14.74 6.35 13.11
C THR A 94 -13.74 6.22 14.26
N THR A 95 -13.90 7.11 15.24
CA THR A 95 -13.24 7.04 16.55
C THR A 95 -14.30 7.13 17.64
N GLY A 96 -14.46 6.07 18.42
CA GLY A 96 -15.62 5.91 19.30
C GLY A 96 -16.92 5.99 18.48
N ASP A 97 -17.82 6.91 18.88
CA ASP A 97 -19.09 7.16 18.17
C ASP A 97 -18.99 8.28 17.12
N THR A 98 -17.80 8.85 16.90
CA THR A 98 -17.61 9.99 15.99
C THR A 98 -17.19 9.51 14.61
N SER A 99 -17.93 9.92 13.56
CA SER A 99 -17.50 9.75 12.17
C SER A 99 -16.43 10.78 11.82
N VAL A 100 -15.24 10.30 11.50
CA VAL A 100 -14.09 11.09 11.06
C VAL A 100 -14.10 11.25 9.54
N TYR A 101 -14.54 10.21 8.83
CA TYR A 101 -14.62 10.20 7.38
C TYR A 101 -15.70 9.23 6.88
N GLU A 102 -16.39 9.64 5.83
CA GLU A 102 -17.29 8.80 5.05
C GLU A 102 -17.23 9.26 3.59
N GLY A 103 -16.79 8.38 2.69
CA GLY A 103 -16.57 8.76 1.29
C GLY A 103 -15.80 7.72 0.51
N SER A 104 -15.10 8.18 -0.54
CA SER A 104 -14.35 7.31 -1.44
C SER A 104 -13.01 6.88 -0.83
N LEU A 105 -12.77 5.57 -0.83
CA LEU A 105 -11.48 4.96 -0.51
C LEU A 105 -10.35 5.58 -1.34
N HIS A 106 -10.55 5.70 -2.65
CA HIS A 106 -9.53 6.23 -3.56
C HIS A 106 -9.22 7.70 -3.26
N ALA A 107 -10.25 8.52 -3.02
CA ALA A 107 -10.04 9.93 -2.69
C ALA A 107 -9.27 10.12 -1.37
N ALA A 108 -9.49 9.23 -0.38
CA ALA A 108 -8.73 9.24 0.86
C ALA A 108 -7.24 8.95 0.62
N LEU A 109 -6.93 7.96 -0.22
CA LEU A 109 -5.56 7.60 -0.59
C LEU A 109 -4.87 8.69 -1.42
N GLU A 110 -5.56 9.28 -2.41
CA GLU A 110 -5.00 10.34 -3.25
C GLU A 110 -4.65 11.59 -2.45
N LYS A 111 -5.50 11.96 -1.47
CA LYS A 111 -5.27 13.13 -0.62
C LYS A 111 -3.95 13.02 0.15
N ALA A 112 -3.61 11.82 0.61
CA ALA A 112 -2.37 11.55 1.34
C ALA A 112 -1.10 11.74 0.48
N MET A 113 -1.22 11.63 -0.85
CA MET A 113 -0.09 11.76 -1.78
C MET A 113 0.28 13.22 -2.12
N GLY A 114 -0.44 14.21 -1.58
CA GLY A 114 -0.10 15.63 -1.70
C GLY A 114 -0.37 16.21 -3.09
N GLY A 115 -1.65 16.46 -3.39
CA GLY A 115 -2.09 17.13 -4.63
C GLY A 115 -1.33 18.41 -4.98
#